data_AF-A0A365TWE9-F1
#
_entry.id   AF-A0A365TWE9-F1
#
_cell.length_a   1.000
_cell.length_b   1.000
_cell.length_c   1.000
_cell.angle_alpha   90.00
_cell.angle_beta   90.00
_cell.angle_gamma   90.00
#
_symmetry.space_group_name_H-M   'P 1'
#
loop_
_entity.id
_entity.type
_entity.pdbx_description
1 polymer ?
#
loop_
_entity_poly.entity_id
_entity_poly.type
_entity_poly.pdbx_seq_one_letter_code
_entity_poly.pdbx_strand_id
1 'polypeptide(L)'
;MSAPEDLAALANVTDALYRAKLISMRRIVEREAGLRRDLAALEARRQETLALATAQVDGPRRIGADVQWQGWLDGRQRRLQTELAQVMVLKAEAVEGVRRAHGRGTAAARLSGTAFDQLRIKRVARAAETLQTLACLTAGAQVS
;
A
#
# COMPACT_ATOMS: atom_id res chain seq x y z
N MET A 1 -22.92 -7.07 -21.55
CA MET A 1 -22.35 -6.09 -20.60
C MET A 1 -22.20 -4.77 -21.31
N SER A 2 -22.68 -3.70 -20.70
CA SER A 2 -22.58 -2.34 -21.25
C SER A 2 -21.24 -1.72 -20.83
N ALA A 3 -20.60 -0.91 -21.69
CA ALA A 3 -19.35 -0.21 -21.38
C ALA A 3 -19.23 0.45 -19.97
N PRO A 4 -20.28 1.09 -19.39
CA PRO A 4 -20.25 1.57 -18.00
C PRO A 4 -20.11 0.46 -16.94
N GLU A 5 -20.68 -0.71 -17.16
CA GLU A 5 -20.61 -1.86 -16.25
C GLU A 5 -19.19 -2.44 -16.24
N ASP A 6 -18.53 -2.48 -17.40
CA ASP A 6 -17.13 -2.91 -17.53
C ASP A 6 -16.17 -1.98 -16.77
N LEU A 7 -16.40 -0.66 -16.85
CA LEU A 7 -15.62 0.33 -16.10
C LEU A 7 -15.86 0.23 -14.59
N ALA A 8 -17.09 -0.05 -14.15
CA ALA A 8 -17.41 -0.28 -12.75
C ALA A 8 -16.75 -1.57 -12.23
N ALA A 9 -16.78 -2.65 -13.01
CA ALA A 9 -16.09 -3.89 -12.69
C ALA A 9 -14.58 -3.68 -12.58
N LEU A 10 -13.99 -2.93 -13.52
CA LEU A 10 -12.58 -2.56 -13.47
C LEU A 10 -12.23 -1.78 -12.20
N ALA A 11 -13.06 -0.78 -11.84
CA ALA A 11 -12.87 0.00 -10.62
C ALA A 11 -12.85 -0.92 -9.38
N ASN A 12 -13.81 -1.84 -9.27
CA ASN A 12 -13.88 -2.80 -8.16
C ASN A 12 -12.65 -3.71 -8.08
N VAL A 13 -12.21 -4.26 -9.21
CA VAL A 13 -11.01 -5.13 -9.26
C VAL A 13 -9.76 -4.34 -8.84
N THR A 14 -9.60 -3.12 -9.34
CA THR A 14 -8.44 -2.28 -8.98
C THR A 14 -8.44 -1.85 -7.51
N ASP A 15 -9.60 -1.62 -6.90
CA ASP A 15 -9.70 -1.36 -5.46
C ASP A 15 -9.34 -2.60 -4.64
N ALA A 16 -9.80 -3.79 -5.04
CA ALA A 16 -9.40 -5.04 -4.40
C ALA A 16 -7.89 -5.27 -4.48
N LEU A 17 -7.27 -5.00 -5.64
CA LEU A 17 -5.82 -5.05 -5.82
C LEU A 17 -5.09 -4.04 -4.91
N TYR A 18 -5.60 -2.81 -4.79
CA TYR A 18 -5.06 -1.80 -3.90
C TYR A 18 -5.07 -2.28 -2.44
N ARG A 19 -6.18 -2.83 -1.96
CA ARG A 19 -6.30 -3.40 -0.61
C ARG A 19 -5.32 -4.55 -0.39
N ALA A 20 -5.20 -5.46 -1.36
CA ALA A 20 -4.23 -6.56 -1.27
C ALA A 20 -2.78 -6.07 -1.18
N LYS A 21 -2.44 -5.01 -1.93
CA LYS A 21 -1.12 -4.37 -1.85
C LYS A 21 -0.88 -3.69 -0.50
N LEU A 22 -1.88 -3.04 0.08
CA LEU A 22 -1.78 -2.46 1.43
C LEU A 22 -1.50 -3.53 2.50
N ILE A 23 -2.21 -4.67 2.46
CA ILE A 23 -1.98 -5.79 3.39
C ILE A 23 -0.55 -6.32 3.24
N SER A 24 -0.07 -6.45 2.01
CA SER A 24 1.30 -6.90 1.74
C SER A 24 2.33 -5.90 2.27
N MET A 25 2.12 -4.60 2.05
CA MET A 25 2.99 -3.53 2.55
C MET A 25 3.03 -3.51 4.08
N ARG A 26 1.91 -3.79 4.75
CA ARG A 26 1.84 -3.85 6.22
C ARG A 26 2.82 -4.87 6.79
N ARG A 27 2.90 -6.06 6.19
CA ARG A 27 3.86 -7.11 6.60
C ARG A 27 5.31 -6.65 6.49
N ILE A 28 5.63 -5.87 5.44
CA ILE A 28 6.98 -5.31 5.24
C ILE A 28 7.30 -4.29 6.34
N VAL A 29 6.35 -3.39 6.65
CA VAL A 29 6.52 -2.39 7.71
C VAL A 29 6.66 -3.05 9.09
N GLU A 30 5.88 -4.11 9.36
CA GLU A 30 5.99 -4.89 10.60
C GLU A 30 7.38 -5.56 10.71
N ARG A 31 7.90 -6.12 9.61
CA ARG A 31 9.25 -6.70 9.56
C ARG A 31 10.34 -5.65 9.79
N GLU A 32 10.24 -4.49 9.14
CA GLU A 32 11.15 -3.36 9.32
C GLU A 32 11.19 -2.90 10.78
N ALA A 33 10.01 -2.74 11.40
CA ALA A 33 9.90 -2.38 12.81
C ALA A 33 10.53 -3.44 13.73
N GLY A 34 10.33 -4.72 13.43
CA GLY A 34 10.98 -5.82 14.13
C GLY A 34 12.50 -5.73 14.08
N LEU A 35 13.07 -5.60 12.88
CA LEU A 35 14.53 -5.50 12.68
C LEU A 35 15.13 -4.29 13.40
N ARG A 36 14.45 -3.14 13.38
CA ARG A 36 14.90 -1.95 14.12
C ARG A 36 14.88 -2.15 15.62
N ARG A 37 13.86 -2.84 16.16
CA ARG A 37 13.82 -3.20 17.59
C ARG A 37 14.97 -4.14 17.95
N ASP A 38 15.24 -5.14 17.12
CA ASP A 38 16.33 -6.08 17.35
C ASP A 38 17.70 -5.40 17.34
N LEU A 39 17.92 -4.45 16.43
CA LEU A 39 19.13 -3.61 16.40
C LEU A 39 19.25 -2.74 17.66
N ALA A 40 18.16 -2.07 18.08
CA ALA A 40 18.16 -1.26 19.29
C ALA A 40 18.44 -2.09 20.55
N ALA A 41 17.85 -3.29 20.64
CA ALA A 41 18.09 -4.22 21.75
C ALA A 41 19.53 -4.75 21.76
N LEU A 42 20.12 -4.99 20.58
CA LEU A 42 21.52 -5.39 20.46
C LEU A 42 22.47 -4.30 20.95
N GLU A 43 22.20 -3.05 20.57
CA GLU A 43 22.99 -1.89 20.98
C GLU A 43 22.88 -1.62 22.49
N ALA A 44 21.67 -1.72 23.06
CA ALA A 44 21.47 -1.58 24.50
C ALA A 44 22.29 -2.60 25.30
N ARG A 45 22.29 -3.87 24.87
CA ARG A 45 23.09 -4.94 25.51
C ARG A 45 24.60 -4.69 25.38
N ARG A 46 25.04 -4.13 24.25
CA ARG A 46 26.45 -3.74 24.04
C ARG A 46 26.85 -2.68 25.08
N GLN A 47 26.02 -1.66 25.26
CA GLN A 47 26.27 -0.57 26.22
C GLN A 47 26.25 -1.05 27.67
N GLU A 48 25.29 -1.91 28.06
CA GLU A 48 25.24 -2.52 29.39
C GLU A 48 26.50 -3.33 29.69
N THR A 49 26.97 -4.12 28.73
CA THR A 49 28.19 -4.94 28.88
C THR A 49 29.43 -4.07 29.06
N LEU A 50 29.55 -2.99 28.28
CA LEU A 50 30.64 -2.02 28.41
C LEU A 50 30.62 -1.30 29.76
N ALA A 51 29.45 -0.91 30.26
CA ALA A 51 29.29 -0.26 31.56
C ALA A 51 29.65 -1.17 32.75
N LEU A 52 29.37 -2.48 32.64
CA LEU A 52 29.78 -3.47 33.65
C LEU A 52 31.29 -3.73 33.61
N ALA A 53 31.90 -3.69 32.41
CA ALA A 53 33.34 -3.91 32.25
C ALA A 53 34.19 -2.78 32.84
N THR A 54 33.74 -1.52 32.75
CA THR A 54 34.45 -0.37 33.37
C THR A 54 34.35 -0.34 34.90
N ALA A 55 33.38 -1.03 35.50
CA ALA A 55 33.18 -1.09 36.95
C ALA A 55 33.99 -2.19 37.67
N GLN A 56 34.51 -3.20 36.96
CA GLN A 56 35.29 -4.32 37.52
C GLN A 56 36.61 -4.50 36.78
N VAL A 57 37.72 -4.08 37.39
CA VAL A 57 39.09 -4.25 36.88
C VAL A 57 39.53 -5.70 37.08
N ASP A 58 39.39 -6.59 36.08
CA ASP A 58 39.86 -7.98 36.21
C ASP A 58 40.46 -8.58 34.92
N GLY A 59 41.74 -8.95 35.01
CA GLY A 59 42.34 -10.23 34.53
C GLY A 59 42.45 -10.57 33.02
N PRO A 60 43.61 -11.05 32.54
CA PRO A 60 43.86 -11.36 31.12
C PRO A 60 43.04 -12.51 30.49
N ARG A 61 42.34 -13.36 31.27
CA ARG A 61 41.42 -14.40 30.75
C ARG A 61 40.09 -13.84 30.22
N ARG A 62 39.64 -12.64 30.66
CA ARG A 62 38.43 -11.98 30.13
C ARG A 62 38.64 -11.49 28.69
N ILE A 63 39.86 -11.14 28.32
CA ILE A 63 40.19 -10.54 27.01
C ILE A 63 39.85 -11.50 25.86
N GLY A 64 40.17 -12.79 25.98
CA GLY A 64 39.89 -13.77 24.91
C GLY A 64 38.40 -14.08 24.73
N ALA A 65 37.62 -14.10 25.82
CA ALA A 65 36.18 -14.28 25.77
C ALA A 65 35.45 -13.05 25.22
N ASP A 66 35.95 -11.85 25.52
CA ASP A 66 35.41 -10.60 25.00
C ASP A 66 35.60 -10.50 23.47
N VAL A 67 36.76 -10.88 22.93
CA VAL A 67 37.01 -10.86 21.46
C VAL A 67 36.01 -11.74 20.69
N GLN A 68 35.71 -12.96 21.18
CA GLN A 68 34.73 -13.83 20.53
C GLN A 68 33.30 -13.27 20.62
N TRP A 69 32.95 -12.68 21.78
CA TRP A 69 31.67 -12.02 21.99
C TRP A 69 31.49 -10.78 21.10
N GLN A 70 32.50 -9.92 20.98
CA GLN A 70 32.50 -8.77 20.07
C GLN A 70 32.36 -9.22 18.60
N GLY A 71 33.08 -10.27 18.20
CA GLY A 71 32.95 -10.84 16.85
C GLY A 71 31.54 -11.35 16.55
N TRP A 72 30.89 -11.99 17.53
CA TRP A 72 29.49 -12.40 17.41
C TRP A 72 28.53 -11.21 17.32
N LEU A 73 28.73 -10.17 18.14
CA LEU A 73 27.94 -8.93 18.10
C LEU A 73 28.03 -8.25 16.73
N ASP A 74 29.25 -8.05 16.21
CA ASP A 74 29.48 -7.39 14.93
C ASP A 74 28.94 -8.22 13.76
N GLY A 75 29.03 -9.55 13.84
CA GLY A 75 28.42 -10.46 12.87
C GLY A 75 26.88 -10.38 12.88
N ARG A 76 26.28 -10.36 14.08
CA ARG A 76 24.83 -10.24 14.25
C ARG A 76 24.32 -8.88 13.79
N GLN A 77 25.02 -7.79 14.11
CA GLN A 77 24.68 -6.44 13.68
C GLN A 77 24.71 -6.32 12.15
N ARG A 78 25.78 -6.80 11.51
CA ARG A 78 25.90 -6.80 10.04
C ARG A 78 24.78 -7.58 9.37
N ARG A 79 24.40 -8.74 9.92
CA ARG A 79 23.26 -9.52 9.42
C ARG A 79 21.96 -8.74 9.53
N LEU A 80 21.64 -8.18 10.70
CA LEU A 80 20.42 -7.40 10.90
C LEU A 80 20.36 -6.16 10.00
N GLN A 81 21.48 -5.46 9.81
CA GLN A 81 21.57 -4.33 8.88
C GLN A 81 21.36 -4.74 7.43
N THR A 82 21.90 -5.88 7.01
CA THR A 82 21.69 -6.43 5.67
C THR A 82 20.22 -6.80 5.44
N GLU A 83 19.61 -7.50 6.39
CA GLU A 83 18.17 -7.81 6.35
C GLU A 83 17.31 -6.54 6.31
N LEU A 84 17.68 -5.51 7.09
CA LEU A 84 16.99 -4.21 7.08
C LEU A 84 17.09 -3.52 5.72
N ALA A 85 18.29 -3.50 5.11
CA ALA A 85 18.48 -2.92 3.79
C ALA A 85 17.62 -3.62 2.73
N GLN A 86 17.56 -4.96 2.76
CA GLN A 86 16.70 -5.74 1.86
C GLN A 86 15.21 -5.39 2.06
N VAL A 87 14.75 -5.29 3.31
CA VAL A 87 13.37 -4.91 3.64
C VAL A 87 13.07 -3.49 3.17
N MET A 88 14.02 -2.56 3.27
CA MET A 88 13.86 -1.19 2.75
C MET A 88 13.70 -1.15 1.24
N VAL A 89 14.45 -1.97 0.49
CA VAL A 89 14.28 -2.12 -0.97
C VAL A 89 12.87 -2.65 -1.29
N LEU A 90 12.45 -3.74 -0.63
CA LEU A 90 11.12 -4.31 -0.82
C LEU A 90 10.00 -3.31 -0.47
N LYS A 91 10.22 -2.48 0.56
CA LYS A 91 9.28 -1.42 0.94
C LYS A 91 9.15 -0.36 -0.16
N ALA A 92 10.27 0.07 -0.75
CA ALA A 92 10.24 1.05 -1.83
C ALA A 92 9.43 0.53 -3.03
N GLU A 93 9.65 -0.73 -3.42
CA GLU A 93 8.87 -1.38 -4.47
C GLU A 93 7.38 -1.51 -4.12
N ALA A 94 7.08 -1.89 -2.88
CA ALA A 94 5.71 -2.03 -2.40
C ALA A 94 4.96 -0.70 -2.40
N VAL A 95 5.61 0.39 -1.98
CA VAL A 95 5.04 1.76 -2.01
C VAL A 95 4.67 2.14 -3.43
N GLU A 96 5.55 1.91 -4.40
CA GLU A 96 5.26 2.18 -5.81
C GLU A 96 4.14 1.28 -6.35
N GLY A 97 4.07 0.02 -5.92
CA GLY A 97 2.97 -0.88 -6.25
C GLY A 97 1.62 -0.40 -5.72
N VAL A 98 1.56 0.04 -4.46
CA VAL A 98 0.37 0.62 -3.83
C VAL A 98 -0.06 1.89 -4.56
N ARG A 99 0.89 2.80 -4.84
CA ARG A 99 0.63 4.07 -5.54
C ARG A 99 0.01 3.84 -6.92
N ARG A 100 0.55 2.89 -7.69
CA ARG A 100 0.01 2.53 -9.02
C ARG A 100 -1.38 1.92 -8.94
N ALA A 101 -1.61 1.00 -8.01
CA ALA A 101 -2.93 0.36 -7.83
C ALA A 101 -4.00 1.40 -7.46
N HIS A 102 -3.67 2.30 -6.53
CA HIS A 102 -4.54 3.40 -6.15
C HIS A 102 -4.84 4.34 -7.34
N GLY A 103 -3.81 4.75 -8.08
CA GLY A 103 -3.98 5.61 -9.26
C GLY A 103 -4.89 4.99 -10.32
N ARG A 104 -4.73 3.70 -10.60
CA ARG A 104 -5.60 2.96 -11.53
C ARG A 104 -7.04 2.88 -11.03
N GLY A 105 -7.25 2.60 -9.74
CA GLY A 105 -8.59 2.57 -9.16
C GLY A 105 -9.30 3.91 -9.18
N THR A 106 -8.59 4.99 -8.84
CA THR A 106 -9.12 6.35 -8.93
C THR A 106 -9.48 6.72 -10.37
N ALA A 107 -8.66 6.35 -11.34
CA ALA A 107 -8.95 6.59 -12.75
C ALA A 107 -10.18 5.80 -13.24
N ALA A 108 -10.25 4.50 -12.92
CA ALA A 108 -11.38 3.65 -13.30
C ALA A 108 -12.70 4.13 -12.67
N ALA A 109 -12.68 4.52 -11.39
CA ALA A 109 -13.85 5.07 -10.71
C ALA A 109 -14.34 6.38 -11.36
N ARG A 110 -13.41 7.28 -11.73
CA ARG A 110 -13.75 8.52 -12.43
C ARG A 110 -14.38 8.25 -13.80
N LEU A 111 -13.77 7.36 -14.59
CA LEU A 111 -14.29 7.00 -15.92
C LEU A 111 -15.66 6.32 -15.83
N SER A 112 -15.89 5.48 -14.82
CA SER A 112 -17.19 4.88 -14.59
C SER A 112 -18.25 5.94 -14.26
N GLY A 113 -17.93 6.89 -13.37
CA GLY A 113 -18.82 8.00 -13.01
C GLY A 113 -19.22 8.84 -14.23
N THR A 114 -18.24 9.25 -15.04
CA THR A 114 -18.53 10.03 -16.26
C THR A 114 -19.36 9.26 -17.28
N ALA A 115 -19.12 7.96 -17.44
CA ALA A 115 -19.92 7.10 -18.31
C ALA A 115 -21.38 7.00 -17.83
N PHE A 116 -21.61 6.84 -16.53
CA PHE A 116 -22.96 6.83 -15.96
C PHE A 116 -23.67 8.17 -16.11
N ASP A 117 -22.98 9.28 -15.89
CA ASP A 117 -23.54 10.62 -16.10
C ASP A 117 -23.93 10.86 -17.55
N GLN A 118 -23.10 10.44 -18.51
CA GLN A 118 -23.43 10.54 -19.94
C GLN A 118 -24.67 9.72 -20.29
N LEU A 119 -24.83 8.53 -19.74
CA LEU A 119 -26.02 7.71 -19.97
C LEU A 119 -27.27 8.34 -19.34
N ARG A 120 -27.13 8.94 -18.16
CA ARG A 120 -28.23 9.67 -17.52
C ARG A 120 -28.68 10.85 -18.37
N ILE A 121 -27.74 11.66 -18.87
CA ILE A 121 -28.03 12.78 -19.78
C ILE A 121 -28.73 12.29 -21.06
N LYS A 122 -28.21 11.23 -21.69
CA LYS A 122 -28.82 10.65 -22.91
C LYS A 122 -30.22 10.12 -22.65
N ARG A 123 -30.47 9.49 -21.51
CA ARG A 123 -31.81 8.99 -21.12
C ARG A 123 -32.80 10.14 -20.94
N VAL A 124 -32.39 11.20 -20.25
CA VAL A 124 -33.22 12.41 -20.05
C VAL A 124 -33.55 13.07 -21.40
N ALA A 125 -32.55 13.24 -22.27
CA ALA A 125 -32.76 13.82 -23.60
C ALA A 125 -33.73 12.98 -24.45
N ARG A 126 -33.58 11.65 -24.44
CA ARG A 126 -34.46 10.74 -25.18
C ARG A 126 -35.89 10.74 -24.65
N ALA A 127 -36.05 10.82 -23.32
CA ALA A 127 -37.37 10.94 -22.69
C ALA A 127 -38.08 12.25 -23.08
N ALA A 128 -37.34 13.36 -23.12
CA ALA A 128 -37.89 14.65 -23.57
C ALA A 128 -38.34 14.62 -25.04
N GLU A 129 -37.55 14.01 -25.92
CA GLU A 129 -37.90 13.84 -27.34
C GLU A 129 -39.17 12.97 -27.53
N THR A 130 -39.30 11.88 -26.77
CA THR A 130 -40.52 11.06 -26.78
C THR A 130 -41.74 11.83 -26.29
N LEU A 131 -41.61 12.69 -25.27
CA LEU A 131 -42.73 13.52 -24.80
C LEU A 131 -43.14 14.56 -25.84
N GLN A 132 -42.17 15.19 -26.51
CA GLN A 132 -42.41 16.16 -27.58
C GLN A 132 -43.18 15.52 -28.75
N THR A 133 -42.73 14.33 -29.19
CA THR A 133 -43.38 13.60 -30.29
C THR A 133 -44.80 13.17 -29.94
N LEU A 134 -45.02 12.65 -28.73
CA LEU A 134 -46.37 12.34 -28.24
C LEU A 134 -47.26 13.58 -28.21
N ALA A 135 -46.77 14.71 -27.71
CA ALA A 135 -47.52 15.97 -27.68
C ALA A 135 -47.93 16.45 -29.08
N CYS A 136 -47.03 16.36 -30.07
CA CYS A 136 -47.34 16.70 -31.46
C CYS A 136 -48.43 15.78 -32.06
N LEU A 137 -48.37 14.48 -31.79
CA LEU A 137 -49.36 13.51 -32.27
C LEU A 137 -50.74 13.74 -31.65
N THR A 138 -50.80 14.05 -30.34
CA THR A 138 -52.07 14.35 -29.65
C THR A 138 -52.68 15.67 -30.10
N ALA A 139 -51.85 16.70 -30.37
CA ALA A 139 -52.33 17.98 -30.87
C ALA A 139 -52.90 17.87 -32.29
N GLY A 140 -52.31 17.02 -33.14
CA GLY A 140 -52.84 16.74 -34.48
C GLY A 140 -54.18 15.98 -34.47
N ALA A 141 -54.41 15.15 -33.45
CA ALA A 141 -55.65 14.38 -33.31
C ALA A 141 -56.84 15.20 -32.73
N GLN A 142 -56.60 16.37 -32.14
CA GLN A 142 -57.65 17.24 -31.60
C GLN A 142 -58.19 18.28 -32.60
N VAL A 143 -57.58 18.40 -33.80
CA VAL A 143 -57.91 19.41 -34.82
C VAL A 143 -58.61 18.79 -36.05
N SER A 144 -59.09 17.55 -35.95
CA SER A 144 -59.92 16.86 -36.96
C SER A 144 -61.22 16.39 -36.34
#